data_AF-A0A7X7Q3P3-F1
#
_entry.id   AF-A0A7X7Q3P3-F1
#
_cell.length_a   1.000
_cell.length_b   1.000
_cell.length_c   1.000
_cell.angle_alpha   90.00
_cell.angle_beta   90.00
_cell.angle_gamma   90.00
#
_symmetry.space_group_name_H-M   'P 1'
#
loop_
_entity.id
_entity.type
_entity.pdbx_description
1 polymer ?
#
loop_
_entity_poly.entity_id
_entity_poly.type
_entity_poly.pdbx_seq_one_letter_code
_entity_poly.pdbx_strand_id
1 'polypeptide(L)'
;MKFLFLVNSAPYISEFLGPLSKALMPRKHEVILYLNSEYAKKYYLNYYEEKSKIYERNIMKMNKVPIDSNFTWKNFFETWDRYKHFNLFNEYSYASINIEKTYSDISFLIEKEKPDFIISEPPANVLTEIAYFLSKKYNVKYLGFIQSRFPQRIDIY
;
A
#
# COMPACT_ATOMS: atom_id res chain seq x y z
N MET A 1 11.67 -11.15 10.96
CA MET A 1 11.46 -10.03 10.01
C MET A 1 10.00 -9.70 9.97
N LYS A 2 9.67 -8.43 9.72
CA LYS A 2 8.32 -7.88 9.73
C LYS A 2 7.99 -7.31 8.36
N PHE A 3 6.86 -7.74 7.81
CA PHE A 3 6.43 -7.39 6.47
C PHE A 3 5.13 -6.58 6.53
N LEU A 4 5.11 -5.43 5.87
CA LEU A 4 3.91 -4.62 5.67
C LEU A 4 3.35 -4.90 4.26
N PHE A 5 2.24 -5.59 4.20
CA PHE A 5 1.52 -5.89 2.96
C PHE A 5 0.50 -4.80 2.70
N LEU A 6 0.58 -4.18 1.51
CA LEU A 6 -0.41 -3.21 1.08
C LEU A 6 -1.46 -3.93 0.24
N VAL A 7 -2.67 -4.03 0.78
CA VAL A 7 -3.77 -4.76 0.18
C VAL A 7 -4.79 -3.75 -0.34
N ASN A 8 -4.91 -3.68 -1.67
CA ASN A 8 -5.93 -2.89 -2.35
C ASN A 8 -7.07 -3.82 -2.82
N SER A 9 -7.98 -3.30 -3.66
CA SER A 9 -9.11 -4.07 -4.19
C SER A 9 -8.76 -5.00 -5.36
N ALA A 10 -7.50 -5.13 -5.76
CA ALA A 10 -7.09 -6.01 -6.83
C ALA A 10 -7.00 -7.47 -6.34
N PRO A 11 -7.72 -8.42 -6.98
CA PRO A 11 -7.77 -9.82 -6.54
C PRO A 11 -6.40 -10.50 -6.54
N TYR A 12 -5.65 -10.33 -7.63
CA TYR A 12 -4.41 -11.07 -7.88
C TYR A 12 -3.34 -10.81 -6.81
N ILE A 13 -3.31 -9.61 -6.22
CA ILE A 13 -2.39 -9.31 -5.12
C ILE A 13 -2.69 -10.24 -3.96
N SER A 14 -3.96 -10.35 -3.56
CA SER A 14 -4.32 -11.11 -2.38
C SER A 14 -4.22 -12.61 -2.60
N GLU A 15 -4.45 -13.08 -3.82
CA GLU A 15 -4.19 -14.46 -4.22
C GLU A 15 -2.71 -14.85 -4.09
N PHE A 16 -1.79 -13.89 -4.21
CA PHE A 16 -0.36 -14.12 -3.98
C PHE A 16 0.08 -13.88 -2.54
N LEU A 17 -0.27 -12.71 -1.97
CA LEU A 17 0.16 -12.30 -0.64
C LEU A 17 -0.46 -13.16 0.46
N GLY A 18 -1.67 -13.68 0.25
CA GLY A 18 -2.31 -14.63 1.16
C GLY A 18 -1.43 -15.85 1.40
N PRO A 19 -1.17 -16.71 0.39
CA PRO A 19 -0.24 -17.84 0.50
C PRO A 19 1.15 -17.47 1.01
N LEU A 20 1.70 -16.31 0.59
CA LEU A 20 2.98 -15.84 1.09
C LEU A 20 2.94 -15.61 2.61
N SER A 21 1.87 -15.00 3.14
CA SER A 21 1.71 -14.81 4.59
C SER A 21 1.74 -16.15 5.34
N LYS A 22 1.04 -17.17 4.81
CA LYS A 22 1.00 -18.53 5.38
C LYS A 22 2.37 -19.19 5.38
N ALA A 23 3.21 -18.90 4.39
CA ALA A 23 4.57 -19.40 4.32
C ALA A 23 5.55 -18.64 5.25
N LEU A 24 5.33 -17.35 5.47
CA LEU A 24 6.21 -16.50 6.28
C LEU A 24 5.99 -16.73 7.78
N MET A 25 4.75 -16.81 8.25
CA MET A 25 4.45 -16.86 9.68
C MET A 25 5.06 -18.06 10.44
N PRO A 26 5.05 -19.30 9.92
CA PRO A 26 5.71 -20.45 10.57
C PRO A 26 7.22 -20.27 10.74
N ARG A 27 7.84 -19.41 9.93
CA ARG A 27 9.27 -19.06 10.01
C ARG A 27 9.54 -17.92 10.99
N LYS A 28 8.59 -17.62 11.89
CA LYS A 28 8.65 -16.54 12.89
C LYS A 28 8.79 -15.14 12.27
N HIS A 29 8.23 -14.96 11.08
CA HIS A 29 8.04 -13.64 10.50
C HIS A 29 6.70 -13.03 10.95
N GLU A 30 6.66 -11.71 11.04
CA GLU A 30 5.44 -10.96 11.33
C GLU A 30 4.87 -10.39 10.04
N VAL A 31 3.56 -10.52 9.86
CA VAL A 31 2.84 -9.96 8.71
C VAL A 31 1.84 -8.94 9.21
N ILE A 32 1.90 -7.75 8.63
CA ILE A 32 1.00 -6.63 8.87
C ILE A 32 0.26 -6.35 7.58
N LEU A 33 -1.06 -6.31 7.65
CA LEU A 33 -1.93 -6.01 6.51
C LEU A 33 -2.43 -4.57 6.64
N TYR A 34 -2.12 -3.74 5.65
CA TYR A 34 -2.81 -2.46 5.46
C TYR A 34 -3.91 -2.64 4.41
N LEU A 35 -5.15 -2.59 4.86
CA LEU A 35 -6.33 -2.71 4.00
C LEU A 35 -6.77 -1.31 3.56
N ASN A 36 -6.53 -0.99 2.29
CA ASN A 36 -6.89 0.30 1.68
C ASN A 36 -8.34 0.31 1.15
N SER A 37 -9.08 -0.79 1.26
CA SER A 37 -10.44 -0.92 0.71
C SER A 37 -11.31 -1.85 1.53
N GLU A 38 -12.57 -1.46 1.77
CA GLU A 38 -13.60 -2.34 2.36
C GLU A 38 -13.87 -3.57 1.48
N TYR A 39 -13.72 -3.42 0.17
CA TYR A 39 -13.85 -4.54 -0.76
C TYR A 39 -12.76 -5.58 -0.47
N ALA A 40 -11.51 -5.14 -0.30
CA ALA A 40 -10.41 -6.03 0.03
C ALA A 40 -10.63 -6.75 1.37
N LYS A 41 -11.12 -6.02 2.39
CA LYS A 41 -11.50 -6.61 3.67
C LYS A 41 -12.55 -7.71 3.51
N LYS A 42 -13.64 -7.41 2.80
CA LYS A 42 -14.77 -8.33 2.65
C LYS A 42 -14.42 -9.60 1.89
N TYR A 43 -13.62 -9.50 0.83
CA TYR A 43 -13.42 -10.61 -0.10
C TYR A 43 -12.08 -11.31 0.07
N TYR A 44 -11.04 -10.60 0.54
CA TYR A 44 -9.67 -11.10 0.44
C TYR A 44 -9.00 -11.35 1.79
N LEU A 45 -9.58 -10.86 2.89
CA LEU A 45 -8.98 -11.05 4.22
C LEU A 45 -8.82 -12.54 4.59
N ASN A 46 -9.74 -13.39 4.14
CA ASN A 46 -9.72 -14.84 4.38
C ASN A 46 -8.55 -15.56 3.69
N TYR A 47 -7.84 -14.90 2.76
CA TYR A 47 -6.63 -15.47 2.16
C TYR A 47 -5.42 -15.42 3.10
N TYR A 48 -5.44 -14.55 4.10
CA TYR A 48 -4.31 -14.33 5.00
C TYR A 48 -4.43 -15.16 6.28
N GLU A 49 -3.31 -15.33 6.97
CA GLU A 49 -3.30 -15.99 8.29
C GLU A 49 -4.01 -15.16 9.35
N GLU A 50 -4.80 -15.81 10.22
CA GLU A 50 -5.57 -15.16 11.30
C GLU A 50 -4.69 -14.35 12.27
N LYS A 51 -3.43 -14.76 12.43
CA LYS A 51 -2.47 -14.09 13.31
C LYS A 51 -1.86 -12.82 12.70
N SER A 52 -2.19 -12.48 11.45
CA SER A 52 -1.71 -11.25 10.81
C SER A 52 -2.29 -10.03 11.51
N LYS A 53 -1.46 -9.00 11.71
CA LYS A 53 -1.91 -7.75 12.32
C LYS A 53 -2.60 -6.88 11.27
N ILE A 54 -3.85 -6.50 11.50
CA ILE A 54 -4.66 -5.81 10.50
C ILE A 54 -4.83 -4.34 10.85
N TYR A 55 -4.64 -3.49 9.84
CA TYR A 55 -4.86 -2.05 9.88
C TYR A 55 -5.79 -1.64 8.74
N GLU A 56 -6.95 -1.11 9.09
CA GLU A 56 -7.97 -0.70 8.13
C GLU A 56 -7.96 0.80 7.93
N ARG A 57 -7.82 1.25 6.69
CA ARG A 57 -7.80 2.68 6.34
C ARG A 57 -8.94 3.47 6.97
N ASN A 58 -10.17 2.95 6.92
CA ASN A 58 -11.36 3.66 7.39
C ASN A 58 -11.46 3.74 8.92
N ILE A 59 -10.80 2.84 9.65
CA ILE A 59 -10.77 2.82 11.11
C ILE A 59 -9.57 3.63 11.63
N MET A 60 -8.47 3.64 10.88
CA MET A 60 -7.31 4.45 11.20
C MET A 60 -7.68 5.93 11.19
N LYS A 61 -7.73 6.52 12.39
CA LYS A 61 -7.80 7.97 12.55
C LYS A 61 -6.61 8.56 11.81
N MET A 62 -6.83 9.65 11.07
CA MET A 62 -5.75 10.47 10.55
C MET A 62 -4.92 10.94 11.74
N ASN A 63 -3.87 10.19 12.07
CA ASN A 63 -2.82 10.73 12.89
C ASN A 63 -2.16 11.77 12.00
N LYS A 64 -2.29 13.04 12.36
CA LYS A 64 -1.62 14.15 11.66
C LYS A 64 -0.10 13.97 11.84
N VAL A 65 0.47 12.98 11.16
CA VAL A 65 1.90 12.93 10.88
C VAL A 65 2.15 14.18 10.05
N PRO A 66 3.06 15.07 10.47
CA PRO A 66 3.39 16.25 9.70
C PRO A 66 3.72 15.82 8.28
N ILE A 67 2.94 16.30 7.32
CA ILE A 67 3.23 16.10 5.90
C ILE A 67 4.55 16.82 5.65
N ASP A 68 5.50 16.11 5.06
CA ASP A 68 6.81 16.65 4.73
C ASP A 68 6.66 17.90 3.88
N SER A 69 7.41 18.97 4.15
CA SER A 69 7.38 20.17 3.32
C SER A 69 7.78 19.91 1.86
N ASN A 70 8.52 18.83 1.60
CA ASN A 70 8.91 18.39 0.27
C ASN A 70 7.87 17.47 -0.39
N PHE A 71 6.83 17.06 0.34
CA PHE A 71 5.72 16.31 -0.22
C PHE A 71 4.82 17.26 -1.00
N THR A 72 4.80 17.08 -2.32
CA THR A 72 3.81 17.70 -3.20
C THR A 72 3.06 16.56 -3.87
N TRP A 73 1.73 16.55 -3.72
CA TRP A 73 0.85 15.58 -4.35
C TRP A 73 1.05 15.57 -5.89
N LYS A 74 1.55 16.67 -6.49
CA LYS A 74 1.92 16.74 -7.91
C LYS A 74 2.87 15.65 -8.35
N ASN A 75 3.74 15.16 -7.46
CA ASN A 75 4.70 14.10 -7.78
C ASN A 75 4.02 12.75 -8.10
N PHE A 76 2.79 12.52 -7.62
CA PHE A 76 2.01 11.30 -7.90
C PHE A 76 1.02 11.51 -9.05
N PHE A 77 1.09 12.68 -9.70
CA PHE A 77 0.09 13.21 -10.61
C PHE A 77 0.77 13.96 -11.76
N GLU A 78 1.96 13.54 -12.19
CA GLU A 78 2.69 14.21 -13.30
C GLU A 78 1.87 14.28 -14.60
N THR A 79 0.88 13.40 -14.78
CA THR A 79 -0.06 13.42 -15.90
C THR A 79 -1.38 14.16 -15.61
N TRP A 80 -1.61 14.66 -14.40
CA TRP A 80 -2.85 15.33 -13.98
C TRP A 80 -3.15 16.59 -14.79
N ASP A 81 -2.12 17.33 -15.18
CA ASP A 81 -2.27 18.49 -16.06
C ASP A 81 -2.93 18.11 -17.41
N ARG A 82 -2.85 16.84 -17.83
CA ARG A 82 -3.51 16.30 -19.03
C ARG A 82 -4.96 15.88 -18.82
N TYR A 83 -5.43 15.82 -17.58
CA TYR A 83 -6.82 15.50 -17.24
C TYR A 83 -7.60 16.73 -16.78
N LYS A 84 -6.99 17.92 -16.93
CA LYS A 84 -7.53 19.23 -16.58
C LYS A 84 -8.83 19.61 -17.33
N HIS A 85 -9.34 18.77 -18.22
CA HIS A 85 -10.54 19.03 -19.04
C HIS A 85 -11.72 18.15 -18.61
N PHE A 86 -11.47 17.08 -17.88
CA PHE A 86 -12.53 16.34 -17.22
C PHE A 86 -13.00 17.19 -16.04
N ASN A 87 -14.30 17.40 -15.87
CA ASN A 87 -14.92 18.15 -14.77
C ASN A 87 -14.69 17.53 -13.36
N LEU A 88 -13.61 16.75 -13.19
CA LEU A 88 -13.09 16.15 -11.98
C LEU A 88 -12.52 17.18 -10.99
N PHE A 89 -12.58 18.49 -11.27
CA PHE A 89 -12.05 19.52 -10.36
C PHE A 89 -12.77 19.65 -9.03
N ASN A 90 -14.06 19.29 -8.99
CA ASN A 90 -14.79 19.18 -7.72
C ASN A 90 -14.31 17.95 -6.91
N GLU A 91 -13.65 16.98 -7.54
CA GLU A 91 -13.07 15.78 -6.92
C GLU A 91 -11.59 15.95 -6.56
N TYR A 92 -10.98 17.07 -6.91
CA TYR A 92 -9.56 17.32 -6.66
C TYR A 92 -9.24 17.43 -5.16
N SER A 93 -10.11 18.09 -4.39
CA SER A 93 -10.03 18.11 -2.92
C SER A 93 -10.19 16.71 -2.33
N TYR A 94 -11.04 15.88 -2.94
CA TYR A 94 -11.23 14.49 -2.53
C TYR A 94 -10.00 13.62 -2.86
N ALA A 95 -9.39 13.81 -4.03
CA ALA A 95 -8.16 13.13 -4.42
C ALA A 95 -6.99 13.53 -3.50
N SER A 96 -6.81 14.83 -3.23
CA SER A 96 -5.77 15.33 -2.32
C SER A 96 -5.92 14.77 -0.90
N ILE A 97 -7.15 14.78 -0.35
CA ILE A 97 -7.43 14.17 0.97
C ILE A 97 -7.08 12.67 0.97
N ASN A 98 -7.40 11.95 -0.10
CA ASN A 98 -7.09 10.53 -0.19
C ASN A 98 -5.58 10.26 -0.28
N ILE A 99 -4.83 11.09 -1.00
CA ILE A 99 -3.37 11.02 -1.09
C ILE A 99 -2.75 11.28 0.28
N GLU A 100 -3.16 12.38 0.92
CA GLU A 100 -2.67 12.77 2.25
C GLU A 100 -2.98 11.70 3.29
N LYS A 101 -4.18 11.13 3.26
CA LYS A 101 -4.55 10.03 4.15
C LYS A 101 -3.72 8.78 3.90
N THR A 102 -3.51 8.40 2.63
CA THR A 102 -2.63 7.25 2.29
C THR A 102 -1.22 7.47 2.82
N TYR A 103 -0.68 8.66 2.58
CA TYR A 103 0.65 9.04 3.05
C TYR A 103 0.74 8.98 4.58
N SER A 104 -0.23 9.57 5.28
CA SER A 104 -0.32 9.58 6.74
C SER A 104 -0.42 8.17 7.31
N ASP A 105 -1.33 7.34 6.77
CA ASP A 105 -1.55 5.97 7.22
C ASP A 105 -0.27 5.14 7.08
N ILE A 106 0.37 5.16 5.91
CA ILE A 106 1.58 4.37 5.66
C ILE A 106 2.77 4.89 6.47
N SER A 107 2.94 6.21 6.58
CA SER A 107 4.00 6.79 7.42
C SER A 107 3.85 6.36 8.88
N PHE A 108 2.63 6.44 9.41
CA PHE A 108 2.33 5.97 10.76
C PHE A 108 2.64 4.47 10.93
N LEU A 109 2.27 3.63 9.95
CA LEU A 109 2.57 2.19 10.03
C LEU A 109 4.06 1.91 9.99
N ILE A 110 4.83 2.63 9.16
CA ILE A 110 6.28 2.50 9.11
C ILE A 110 6.90 2.89 10.46
N GLU A 111 6.50 4.02 11.03
CA GLU A 111 7.04 4.52 12.30
C GLU A 111 6.66 3.63 13.49
N LYS A 112 5.39 3.21 13.55
CA LYS A 112 4.85 2.40 14.65
C LYS A 112 5.34 0.98 14.60
N GLU A 113 5.25 0.34 13.44
CA GLU A 113 5.52 -1.09 13.32
C GLU A 113 6.97 -1.39 12.97
N LYS A 114 7.68 -0.45 12.34
CA LYS A 114 9.06 -0.61 11.86
C LYS A 114 9.23 -1.87 10.99
N PRO A 115 8.49 -1.99 9.88
CA PRO A 115 8.62 -3.14 8.99
C PRO A 115 10.01 -3.17 8.34
N ASP A 116 10.54 -4.36 8.12
CA ASP A 116 11.76 -4.58 7.33
C ASP A 116 11.48 -4.44 5.83
N PHE A 117 10.26 -4.81 5.42
CA PHE A 117 9.81 -4.79 4.03
C PHE A 117 8.40 -4.22 3.90
N ILE A 118 8.19 -3.46 2.83
CA ILE A 118 6.88 -3.14 2.27
C ILE A 118 6.69 -4.00 1.03
N ILE A 119 5.56 -4.70 0.96
CA ILE A 119 5.25 -5.63 -0.12
C ILE A 119 3.91 -5.24 -0.77
N SER A 120 3.92 -5.07 -2.09
CA SER A 120 2.73 -4.81 -2.90
C SER A 120 3.02 -5.09 -4.38
N GLU A 121 2.34 -4.40 -5.28
CA GLU A 121 2.63 -4.35 -6.72
C GLU A 121 3.82 -3.43 -7.02
N PRO A 122 4.37 -3.45 -8.25
CA PRO A 122 5.27 -2.40 -8.71
C PRO A 122 4.61 -1.01 -8.58
N PRO A 123 5.40 0.06 -8.35
CA PRO A 123 4.87 1.42 -8.24
C PRO A 123 4.16 1.86 -9.53
N ALA A 124 2.83 1.75 -9.55
CA ALA A 124 2.01 1.99 -10.74
C ALA A 124 0.66 2.66 -10.41
N ASN A 125 0.37 2.85 -9.13
CA ASN A 125 -0.83 3.54 -8.64
C ASN A 125 -0.47 4.39 -7.41
N VAL A 126 -1.36 5.31 -7.03
CA VAL A 126 -1.14 6.24 -5.92
C VAL A 126 -0.72 5.54 -4.62
N LEU A 127 -1.31 4.38 -4.29
CA LEU A 127 -0.96 3.61 -3.10
C LEU A 127 0.50 3.13 -3.14
N THR A 128 0.90 2.51 -4.25
CA THR A 128 2.21 1.90 -4.43
C THR A 128 3.31 2.93 -4.64
N GLU A 129 3.02 4.04 -5.31
CA GLU A 129 3.95 5.16 -5.47
C GLU A 129 4.22 5.86 -4.13
N ILE A 130 3.17 6.15 -3.34
CA ILE A 130 3.34 6.74 -1.99
C ILE A 130 4.15 5.79 -1.12
N ALA A 131 3.85 4.50 -1.13
CA ALA A 131 4.59 3.52 -0.38
C ALA A 131 6.06 3.42 -0.80
N TYR A 132 6.33 3.45 -2.11
CA TYR A 132 7.68 3.44 -2.64
C TYR A 132 8.46 4.71 -2.26
N PHE A 133 7.83 5.88 -2.35
CA PHE A 133 8.41 7.14 -1.87
C PHE A 133 8.78 7.05 -0.39
N LEU A 134 7.84 6.59 0.45
CA LEU A 134 8.04 6.43 1.89
C LEU A 134 9.10 5.37 2.21
N SER A 135 9.19 4.30 1.42
CA SER A 135 10.23 3.26 1.59
C SER A 135 11.64 3.85 1.50
N LYS A 136 11.87 4.75 0.53
CA LYS A 136 13.15 5.46 0.38
C LYS A 136 13.40 6.40 1.56
N LYS A 137 12.38 7.18 1.93
CA LYS A 137 12.47 8.17 3.02
C LYS A 137 12.84 7.51 4.36
N TYR A 138 12.20 6.39 4.68
CA TYR A 138 12.39 5.69 5.95
C TYR A 138 13.44 4.55 5.89
N ASN A 139 14.13 4.40 4.75
CA ASN A 139 15.09 3.33 4.50
C ASN A 139 14.52 1.91 4.77
N VAL A 140 13.29 1.68 4.30
CA VAL A 140 12.61 0.38 4.33
C VAL A 140 12.68 -0.24 2.94
N LYS A 141 12.89 -1.55 2.85
CA LYS A 141 12.95 -2.23 1.54
C LYS A 141 11.56 -2.34 0.94
N TYR A 142 11.41 -1.98 -0.32
CA TYR A 142 10.18 -2.19 -1.09
C TYR A 142 10.35 -3.39 -2.01
N LEU A 143 9.35 -4.25 -2.09
CA LEU A 143 9.30 -5.36 -3.05
C LEU A 143 7.98 -5.30 -3.82
N GLY A 144 8.07 -5.04 -5.13
CA GLY A 144 6.94 -5.04 -6.04
C GLY A 144 6.78 -6.39 -6.73
N PHE A 145 5.57 -6.94 -6.72
CA PHE A 145 5.25 -8.23 -7.35
C PHE A 145 4.15 -8.06 -8.39
N ILE A 146 4.34 -8.61 -9.57
CA ILE A 146 3.30 -8.70 -10.59
C ILE A 146 3.33 -10.08 -11.23
N GLN A 147 2.17 -10.53 -11.71
CA GLN A 147 2.11 -11.74 -12.52
C GLN A 147 3.00 -11.55 -13.75
N SER A 148 3.91 -12.50 -13.97
CA SER A 148 4.79 -12.46 -15.13
C SER A 148 4.00 -12.70 -16.42
N ARG A 149 4.52 -12.18 -17.53
CA ARG A 149 4.03 -12.55 -18.87
C ARG A 149 4.27 -14.04 -19.18
N PHE A 150 5.18 -14.68 -18.46
CA PHE A 150 5.41 -16.12 -18.55
C PHE A 150 4.46 -16.87 -17.60
N PRO A 151 3.77 -17.92 -18.07
CA PRO A 151 2.88 -18.71 -17.23
C PRO A 151 3.57 -19.22 -15.96
N GLN A 152 2.85 -19.15 -14.84
CA GLN A 152 3.29 -19.65 -13.52
C GLN A 152 4.58 -18.97 -12.99
N ARG A 153 4.89 -17.76 -13.45
CA ARG A 153 6.01 -16.96 -12.94
C ARG A 153 5.52 -15.64 -12.36
N ILE A 154 6.35 -15.07 -11.49
CA ILE A 154 6.14 -13.77 -10.86
C ILE A 154 7.38 -12.94 -11.11
N ASP A 155 7.17 -11.72 -11.57
CA ASP A 155 8.25 -10.74 -11.72
C ASP A 155 8.37 -9.94 -10.42
N ILE A 156 9.60 -9.77 -9.94
CA ILE A 156 9.93 -9.08 -8.68
C ILE A 156 10.74 -7.83 -9.03
N TYR A 157 10.32 -6.69 -8.49
CA TYR A 157 10.89 -5.36 -8.70
C TYR A 157 11.39 -4.75 -7.39
#